data_AF-A0A6A4GHR0-F1
#
_entry.id   AF-A0A6A4GHR0-F1
#
_cell.length_a   1.000
_cell.length_b   1.000
_cell.length_c   1.000
_cell.angle_alpha   90.00
_cell.angle_beta   90.00
_cell.angle_gamma   90.00
#
_symmetry.space_group_name_H-M   'P 1'
#
loop_
_entity.id
_entity.type
_entity.pdbx_description
1 polymer ?
#
loop_
_entity_poly.entity_id
_entity_poly.type
_entity_poly.pdbx_seq_one_letter_code
_entity_poly.pdbx_strand_id
1 'polypeptide(L)'
;PLPLPDPPSVMSLPASDSMVTGSITESTKMATESTKVLFLGNGTRLEFFNSDVPCPPLISFAKDIPKLGRVWDDARPEFSPSECSLKIKGNAIALKHWPAVYSYSHDQRWRGTKGAWDTWK
;
A
#
# COMPACT_ATOMS: atom_id res chain seq x y z
N PRO A 1 35.34 -11.09 -68.13
CA PRO A 1 35.88 -11.68 -66.88
C PRO A 1 34.73 -11.99 -65.91
N LEU A 2 34.66 -13.24 -65.47
CA LEU A 2 33.64 -13.83 -64.58
C LEU A 2 33.72 -13.26 -63.14
N PRO A 3 32.65 -13.40 -62.33
CA PRO A 3 32.43 -12.69 -61.06
C PRO A 3 33.01 -13.45 -59.84
N LEU A 4 33.36 -12.73 -58.77
CA LEU A 4 33.79 -13.27 -57.47
C LEU A 4 33.47 -12.24 -56.36
N PRO A 5 33.24 -12.65 -55.09
CA PRO A 5 31.95 -13.15 -54.62
C PRO A 5 31.43 -12.34 -53.41
N ASP A 6 30.12 -12.44 -53.12
CA ASP A 6 29.54 -11.94 -51.87
C ASP A 6 30.18 -12.62 -50.65
N PRO A 7 30.50 -11.89 -49.57
CA PRO A 7 30.87 -12.51 -48.31
C PRO A 7 29.66 -13.20 -47.67
N PRO A 8 29.87 -14.32 -46.96
CA PRO A 8 28.82 -15.25 -46.59
C PRO A 8 27.93 -14.73 -45.46
N SER A 9 26.62 -14.95 -45.63
CA SER A 9 25.63 -15.00 -44.56
C SER A 9 26.11 -15.97 -43.47
N VAL A 10 26.40 -15.45 -42.29
CA VAL A 10 26.56 -16.28 -41.08
C VAL A 10 25.19 -16.85 -40.69
N MET A 11 25.06 -18.16 -40.88
CA MET A 11 23.93 -18.97 -40.43
C MET A 11 23.91 -19.09 -38.90
N SER A 12 22.76 -18.76 -38.32
CA SER A 12 21.92 -19.53 -37.37
C SER A 12 22.50 -20.35 -36.19
N LEU A 13 21.83 -20.12 -35.04
CA LEU A 13 21.50 -20.99 -33.87
C LEU A 13 22.51 -21.08 -32.69
N PRO A 14 22.06 -21.32 -31.43
CA PRO A 14 20.75 -21.86 -31.00
C PRO A 14 19.96 -21.01 -29.98
N ALA A 15 18.70 -21.42 -29.80
CA ALA A 15 17.78 -21.03 -28.73
C ALA A 15 18.08 -21.76 -27.40
N SER A 16 17.55 -21.19 -26.30
CA SER A 16 17.36 -21.77 -24.94
C SER A 16 18.62 -22.01 -24.10
N ASP A 17 18.68 -21.80 -22.78
CA ASP A 17 17.65 -21.59 -21.74
C ASP A 17 18.28 -20.98 -20.46
N SER A 18 17.48 -20.29 -19.63
CA SER A 18 17.56 -20.14 -18.15
C SER A 18 16.93 -18.80 -17.73
N MET A 19 15.63 -18.78 -17.48
CA MET A 19 14.99 -19.06 -16.18
C MET A 19 15.62 -18.31 -15.00
N VAL A 20 15.01 -17.19 -14.62
CA VAL A 20 14.44 -17.10 -13.27
C VAL A 20 13.17 -16.25 -13.30
N THR A 21 12.08 -17.01 -13.29
CA THR A 21 10.82 -16.76 -12.61
C THR A 21 10.85 -15.65 -11.56
N GLY A 22 10.18 -14.56 -11.87
CA GLY A 22 9.57 -13.66 -10.91
C GLY A 22 8.07 -13.56 -11.20
N SER A 23 7.39 -14.70 -11.26
CA SER A 23 5.92 -14.76 -11.17
C SER A 23 5.51 -14.20 -9.81
N ILE A 24 5.21 -12.91 -9.75
CA ILE A 24 4.14 -12.47 -8.86
C ILE A 24 2.89 -12.51 -9.72
N THR A 25 2.28 -13.69 -9.70
CA THR A 25 0.84 -13.85 -9.72
C THR A 25 0.22 -12.70 -8.93
N GLU A 26 -0.22 -11.65 -9.63
CA GLU A 26 -1.33 -10.85 -9.12
C GLU A 26 -2.55 -11.75 -9.28
N SER A 27 -2.65 -12.65 -8.31
CA SER A 27 -3.75 -13.57 -8.15
C SER A 27 -4.99 -12.70 -8.17
N THR A 28 -5.75 -12.82 -9.25
CA THR A 28 -7.16 -12.44 -9.33
C THR A 28 -7.91 -13.34 -8.35
N LYS A 29 -7.66 -13.13 -7.05
CA LYS A 29 -8.52 -13.60 -6.00
C LYS A 29 -9.66 -12.61 -6.07
N MET A 30 -10.74 -13.02 -6.73
CA MET A 30 -12.06 -12.44 -6.51
C MET A 30 -12.42 -12.69 -5.04
N ALA A 31 -11.76 -11.95 -4.16
CA ALA A 31 -12.22 -11.75 -2.81
C ALA A 31 -13.45 -10.86 -2.99
N THR A 32 -14.59 -11.33 -2.55
CA THR A 32 -15.74 -10.48 -2.26
C THR A 32 -15.25 -9.30 -1.43
N GLU A 33 -14.97 -8.18 -2.11
CA GLU A 33 -14.40 -7.01 -1.48
C GLU A 33 -15.43 -6.49 -0.49
N SER A 34 -15.15 -6.67 0.79
CA SER A 34 -16.03 -6.23 1.85
C SER A 34 -15.92 -4.72 1.93
N THR A 35 -16.95 -4.00 1.47
CA THR A 35 -17.02 -2.54 1.62
C THR A 35 -16.99 -2.18 3.10
N LYS A 36 -16.05 -1.32 3.48
CA LYS A 36 -15.92 -0.75 4.81
C LYS A 36 -16.43 0.68 4.81
N VAL A 37 -16.99 1.07 5.95
CA VAL A 37 -17.47 2.42 6.19
C VAL A 37 -16.76 2.97 7.41
N LEU A 38 -16.12 4.12 7.26
CA LEU A 38 -15.49 4.87 8.35
C LEU A 38 -16.13 6.26 8.44
N PHE A 39 -16.41 6.70 9.66
CA PHE A 39 -16.85 8.06 9.93
C PHE A 39 -15.67 8.88 10.40
N LEU A 40 -15.33 9.91 9.64
CA LEU A 40 -14.28 10.86 9.99
C LEU A 40 -14.84 11.92 10.94
N GLY A 41 -13.96 12.55 11.73
CA GLY A 41 -14.29 13.59 12.71
C GLY A 41 -14.92 14.84 12.09
N ASN A 42 -14.72 15.06 10.79
CA ASN A 42 -15.39 16.11 10.02
C ASN A 42 -16.84 15.74 9.59
N GLY A 43 -17.36 14.60 10.04
CA GLY A 43 -18.69 14.09 9.68
C GLY A 43 -18.75 13.36 8.33
N THR A 44 -17.62 13.24 7.62
CA THR A 44 -17.57 12.55 6.32
C THR A 44 -17.70 11.05 6.52
N ARG A 45 -18.65 10.45 5.81
CA ARG A 45 -18.79 9.00 5.71
C ARG A 45 -17.96 8.48 4.54
N LEU A 46 -16.83 7.85 4.85
CA LEU A 46 -15.90 7.29 3.88
C LEU A 46 -16.19 5.81 3.65
N GLU A 47 -16.62 5.48 2.44
CA GLU A 47 -16.74 4.09 1.97
C GLU A 47 -15.52 3.68 1.15
N PHE A 48 -14.86 2.60 1.56
CA PHE A 48 -13.63 2.10 0.96
C PHE A 48 -13.56 0.57 1.00
N PHE A 49 -12.83 -0.01 0.07
CA PHE A 49 -12.52 -1.44 0.05
C PHE A 49 -11.18 -1.70 0.74
N ASN A 50 -10.92 -2.95 1.10
CA ASN A 50 -9.61 -3.32 1.65
C ASN A 50 -8.47 -3.08 0.62
N SER A 51 -8.76 -3.19 -0.67
CA SER A 51 -7.84 -2.86 -1.77
C SER A 51 -7.49 -1.37 -1.87
N ASP A 52 -8.39 -0.48 -1.39
CA ASP A 52 -8.12 0.96 -1.33
C ASP A 52 -7.19 1.35 -0.18
N VAL A 53 -6.97 0.44 0.79
CA VAL A 53 -6.11 0.69 1.95
C VAL A 53 -4.66 0.44 1.55
N PRO A 54 -3.79 1.46 1.49
CA PRO A 54 -2.38 1.24 1.21
C PRO A 54 -1.72 0.46 2.35
N CYS A 55 -0.56 -0.12 2.09
CA CYS A 55 0.25 -0.72 3.16
C CYS A 55 0.47 0.31 4.28
N PRO A 56 0.38 -0.10 5.57
CA PRO A 56 0.61 0.81 6.68
C PRO A 56 2.00 1.42 6.56
N PRO A 57 2.12 2.76 6.46
CA PRO A 57 3.43 3.37 6.37
C PRO A 57 4.15 3.23 7.71
N LEU A 58 5.46 2.98 7.65
CA LEU A 58 6.30 2.95 8.83
C LEU A 58 6.47 4.38 9.34
N ILE A 59 5.72 4.73 10.38
CA ILE A 59 5.72 6.07 10.97
C ILE A 59 6.23 6.01 12.41
N SER A 60 7.02 7.01 12.78
CA SER A 60 7.50 7.20 14.14
C SER A 60 7.38 8.68 14.50
N PHE A 61 6.78 8.94 15.66
CA PHE A 61 6.65 10.29 16.21
C PHE A 61 7.59 10.52 17.40
N ALA A 62 8.54 9.61 17.64
CA ALA A 62 9.47 9.70 18.77
C ALA A 62 10.25 11.03 18.81
N LYS A 63 10.43 11.67 17.65
CA LYS A 63 11.12 12.96 17.52
C LYS A 63 10.18 14.16 17.47
N ASP A 64 8.88 13.94 17.21
CA ASP A 64 7.89 14.99 16.92
C ASP A 64 6.53 14.68 17.57
N ILE A 65 6.47 14.72 18.91
CA ILE A 65 5.23 14.55 19.68
C ILE A 65 4.16 15.60 19.34
N PRO A 66 4.49 16.89 19.08
CA PRO A 66 3.48 17.86 18.64
C PRO A 66 2.80 17.45 17.33
N LYS A 67 3.54 16.83 16.41
CA LYS A 67 3.01 16.31 15.14
C LYS A 67 2.04 15.16 15.38
N LEU A 68 2.36 14.25 16.31
CA LEU A 68 1.45 13.17 16.72
C LEU A 68 0.08 13.74 17.11
N GLY A 69 0.06 14.78 17.95
CA GLY A 69 -1.18 15.44 18.37
C GLY A 69 -2.04 15.96 17.21
N ARG A 70 -1.40 16.44 16.13
CA ARG A 70 -2.07 16.97 14.93
C ARG A 70 -2.58 15.89 13.98
N VAL A 71 -2.10 14.66 14.04
CA VAL A 71 -2.54 13.56 13.16
C VAL A 71 -3.25 12.42 13.91
N TRP A 72 -3.33 12.52 15.24
CA TRP A 72 -3.88 11.48 16.10
C TRP A 72 -5.40 11.36 16.01
N ASP A 73 -6.10 12.49 16.16
CA ASP A 73 -7.57 12.55 16.23
C ASP A 73 -8.09 13.66 15.31
N ASP A 74 -8.99 13.27 14.39
CA ASP A 74 -9.63 14.15 13.42
C ASP A 74 -10.84 14.91 13.97
N ALA A 75 -11.26 14.64 15.20
CA ALA A 75 -12.27 15.44 15.90
C ALA A 75 -11.69 16.72 16.54
N ARG A 76 -10.36 16.87 16.56
CA ARG A 76 -9.70 18.02 17.20
C ARG A 76 -9.53 19.18 16.21
N PRO A 77 -9.65 20.44 16.67
CA PRO A 77 -9.42 21.60 15.80
C PRO A 77 -7.94 21.72 15.38
N GLU A 78 -7.01 21.12 16.13
CA GLU A 78 -5.58 21.08 15.77
C GLU A 78 -5.25 20.02 14.70
N PHE A 79 -6.26 19.25 14.24
CA PHE A 79 -6.05 18.19 13.28
C PHE A 79 -5.57 18.73 11.94
N SER A 80 -4.47 18.15 11.44
CA SER A 80 -3.82 18.55 10.20
C SER A 80 -3.92 17.42 9.17
N PRO A 81 -4.96 17.40 8.31
CA PRO A 81 -5.15 16.35 7.31
C PRO A 81 -4.00 16.29 6.28
N SER A 82 -3.27 17.40 6.08
CA SER A 82 -2.09 17.47 5.24
C SER A 82 -0.91 16.67 5.79
N GLU A 83 -0.78 16.55 7.12
CA GLU A 83 0.31 15.84 7.79
C GLU A 83 0.03 14.34 7.97
N CYS A 84 -1.21 13.89 7.72
CA CYS A 84 -1.58 12.48 7.78
C CYS A 84 -0.83 11.67 6.70
N SER A 85 -0.17 10.61 7.15
CA SER A 85 0.55 9.69 6.26
C SER A 85 -0.38 8.73 5.52
N LEU A 86 -1.53 8.40 6.12
CA LEU A 86 -2.53 7.52 5.51
C LEU A 86 -3.61 8.36 4.84
N LYS A 87 -3.83 8.11 3.55
CA LYS A 87 -4.90 8.70 2.76
C LYS A 87 -5.64 7.60 2.03
N ILE A 88 -6.96 7.55 2.20
CA ILE A 88 -7.83 6.59 1.51
C ILE A 88 -8.78 7.41 0.64
N LYS A 89 -8.77 7.17 -0.68
CA LYS A 89 -9.59 7.91 -1.67
C LYS A 89 -9.46 9.44 -1.52
N GLY A 90 -8.24 9.92 -1.25
CA GLY A 90 -7.94 11.34 -1.06
C GLY A 90 -8.30 11.91 0.33
N ASN A 91 -8.93 11.13 1.21
CA ASN A 91 -9.28 11.55 2.55
C ASN A 91 -8.19 11.17 3.55
N ALA A 92 -7.77 12.15 4.36
CA ALA A 92 -6.79 11.94 5.41
C ALA A 92 -7.37 11.11 6.56
N ILE A 93 -6.66 10.07 6.97
CA ILE A 93 -7.11 9.16 8.03
C ILE A 93 -6.26 9.39 9.28
N ALA A 94 -6.91 9.88 10.34
CA ALA A 94 -6.28 10.04 11.64
C ALA A 94 -5.86 8.70 12.23
N LEU A 95 -4.78 8.70 13.02
CA LEU A 95 -4.19 7.48 13.59
C LEU A 95 -5.17 6.68 14.43
N LYS A 96 -6.05 7.36 15.17
CA LYS A 96 -7.13 6.74 15.95
C LYS A 96 -7.99 5.77 15.15
N HIS A 97 -8.18 6.00 13.85
CA HIS A 97 -8.99 5.15 12.97
C HIS A 97 -8.22 3.99 12.35
N TRP A 98 -6.90 3.97 12.42
CA TRP A 98 -6.07 2.95 11.79
C TRP A 98 -6.42 1.52 12.24
N PRO A 99 -6.68 1.24 13.52
CA PRO A 99 -7.15 -0.09 13.93
C PRO A 99 -8.44 -0.51 13.22
N ALA A 100 -9.40 0.39 13.02
CA ALA A 100 -10.64 0.08 12.31
C ALA A 100 -10.40 -0.16 10.81
N VAL A 101 -9.49 0.60 10.21
CA VAL A 101 -9.06 0.43 8.81
C VAL A 101 -8.41 -0.94 8.60
N TYR A 102 -7.44 -1.32 9.44
CA TYR A 102 -6.61 -2.52 9.26
C TYR A 102 -7.11 -3.79 9.97
N SER A 103 -8.05 -3.72 10.91
CA SER A 103 -8.48 -4.85 11.76
C SER A 103 -9.10 -6.05 11.05
N TYR A 104 -9.55 -5.91 9.80
CA TYR A 104 -10.19 -6.99 9.05
C TYR A 104 -9.54 -7.29 7.71
N SER A 105 -8.38 -6.70 7.45
CA SER A 105 -7.56 -7.15 6.34
C SER A 105 -7.00 -8.52 6.74
N HIS A 106 -7.34 -9.58 5.99
CA HIS A 106 -6.63 -10.87 6.08
C HIS A 106 -5.14 -10.75 5.72
N ASP A 107 -4.71 -9.53 5.37
CA ASP A 107 -3.33 -9.15 5.17
C ASP A 107 -2.56 -9.31 6.47
N GLN A 108 -1.54 -10.18 6.41
CA GLN A 108 -0.50 -10.32 7.44
C GLN A 108 0.15 -8.98 7.83
N ARG A 109 -0.06 -7.92 7.04
CA ARG A 109 0.39 -6.53 7.27
C ARG A 109 -0.04 -5.96 8.63
N TRP A 110 -1.23 -6.28 9.12
CA TRP A 110 -1.70 -5.78 10.43
C TRP A 110 -1.21 -6.61 11.62
N ARG A 111 -0.91 -7.92 11.44
CA ARG A 111 -0.52 -8.80 12.56
C ARG A 111 0.74 -8.32 13.30
N GLY A 112 1.73 -7.82 12.56
CA GLY A 112 2.96 -7.27 13.15
C GLY A 112 2.74 -5.92 13.82
N THR A 113 2.01 -5.01 13.16
CA THR A 113 1.76 -3.65 13.64
C THR A 113 0.81 -3.63 14.83
N LYS A 114 -0.16 -4.56 14.91
CA LYS A 114 -1.14 -4.62 15.99
C LYS A 114 -0.50 -4.78 17.37
N GLY A 115 0.52 -5.63 17.51
CA GLY A 115 1.19 -5.84 18.80
C GLY A 115 1.92 -4.59 19.29
N ALA A 116 2.59 -3.88 18.38
CA ALA A 116 3.16 -2.58 18.70
C ALA A 116 2.06 -1.57 19.04
N TRP A 117 0.97 -1.54 18.27
CA TRP A 117 -0.15 -0.63 18.47
C TRP A 117 -0.83 -0.77 19.84
N ASP A 118 -1.13 -2.00 20.26
CA ASP A 118 -1.73 -2.28 21.58
C ASP A 118 -0.82 -1.84 22.75
N THR A 119 0.49 -1.74 22.50
CA THR A 119 1.49 -1.30 23.49
C THR A 119 1.63 0.23 23.57
N TRP A 120 1.12 0.97 22.60
CA TRP A 120 1.19 2.45 22.56
C TRP A 120 0.05 3.11 23.37
N LYS A 121 -0.20 2.64 24.60
CA LYS A 121 -1.03 3.33 25.60
C LYS A 121 -0.17 4.25 26.46
#